data_AF-A0A545TP39-F1
#
_entry.id   AF-A0A545TP39-F1
#
_cell.length_a   1.000
_cell.length_b   1.000
_cell.length_c   1.000
_cell.angle_alpha   90.00
_cell.angle_beta   90.00
_cell.angle_gamma   90.00
#
_symmetry.space_group_name_H-M   'P 1'
#
loop_
_entity.id
_entity.type
_entity.pdbx_description
1 polymer ?
#
loop_
_entity_poly.entity_id
_entity_poly.type
_entity_poly.pdbx_seq_one_letter_code
_entity_poly.pdbx_strand_id
1 'polypeptide(L)'
;MAGTSAVFLTADHAKATPVERDGLTWTAQELHLSQLPAQRTPKAAMANALALEGLEEYEPPINGDLRYVESVGVKFVYFDLIRGWVQVD
;
A
#
# COMPACT_ATOMS: atom_id res chain seq x y z
N MET A 1 -20.01 -0.30 -4.19
CA MET A 1 -18.93 -1.20 -4.64
C MET A 1 -17.79 -1.00 -3.68
N ALA A 2 -17.59 -1.94 -2.74
CA ALA A 2 -16.37 -1.99 -1.93
C ALA A 2 -15.25 -2.34 -2.91
N GLY A 3 -14.34 -1.40 -3.12
CA GLY A 3 -13.29 -1.52 -4.12
C GLY A 3 -12.03 -1.86 -3.39
N THR A 4 -11.61 -3.13 -3.47
CA THR A 4 -10.35 -3.65 -2.94
C THR A 4 -9.22 -2.61 -3.09
N SER A 5 -8.65 -2.17 -1.98
CA SER A 5 -7.56 -1.18 -1.96
C SER A 5 -6.41 -1.65 -2.85
N ALA A 6 -5.93 -0.80 -3.75
CA ALA A 6 -4.74 -1.10 -4.53
C ALA A 6 -3.47 -1.03 -3.67
N VAL A 7 -2.48 -1.88 -3.97
CA VAL A 7 -1.17 -1.87 -3.30
C VAL A 7 -0.09 -1.48 -4.30
N PHE A 8 0.63 -0.39 -4.02
CA PHE A 8 1.65 0.19 -4.89
C PHE A 8 3.05 -0.03 -4.32
N LEU A 9 3.91 -0.63 -5.12
CA LEU A 9 5.33 -0.87 -4.84
C LEU A 9 6.20 -0.03 -5.77
N THR A 10 7.43 0.26 -5.36
CA THR A 10 8.40 0.94 -6.22
C THR A 10 8.89 -0.01 -7.31
N ALA A 11 9.09 0.51 -8.52
CA ALA A 11 9.46 -0.29 -9.69
C ALA A 11 10.87 -0.93 -9.57
N ASP A 12 11.70 -0.43 -8.65
CA ASP A 12 13.03 -0.94 -8.35
C ASP A 12 13.05 -1.99 -7.23
N HIS A 13 11.89 -2.39 -6.72
CA HIS A 13 11.80 -3.36 -5.63
C HIS A 13 12.33 -4.74 -6.06
N ALA A 14 13.46 -5.15 -5.47
CA ALA A 14 14.26 -6.29 -5.92
C ALA A 14 13.66 -7.68 -5.61
N LYS A 15 12.64 -7.78 -4.75
CA LYS A 15 11.98 -9.06 -4.43
C LYS A 15 10.79 -9.28 -5.34
N ALA A 16 10.72 -10.46 -5.97
CA ALA A 16 9.62 -10.87 -6.82
C ALA A 16 8.28 -10.64 -6.12
N THR A 17 7.50 -9.67 -6.61
CA THR A 17 6.20 -9.35 -6.04
C THR A 17 5.16 -10.35 -6.52
N PRO A 18 4.14 -10.68 -5.70
CA PRO A 18 3.05 -11.52 -6.17
C PRO A 18 2.27 -10.74 -7.22
N VAL A 19 2.43 -11.13 -8.50
CA VAL A 19 1.70 -10.60 -9.67
C VAL A 19 1.95 -9.12 -9.95
N GLU A 20 3.08 -8.80 -10.57
CA GLU A 20 3.16 -7.58 -11.38
C GLU A 20 2.08 -7.67 -12.47
N ARG A 21 1.22 -6.65 -12.54
CA ARG A 21 0.27 -6.54 -13.65
C ARG A 21 0.91 -5.68 -14.72
N ASP A 22 1.35 -6.31 -15.81
CA ASP A 22 1.89 -5.62 -16.98
C ASP A 22 0.98 -4.44 -17.40
N GLY A 23 1.57 -3.26 -17.57
CA GLY A 23 0.86 -2.05 -17.99
C GLY A 23 0.23 -1.20 -16.89
N LEU A 24 0.40 -1.56 -15.61
CA LEU A 24 -0.11 -0.80 -14.45
C LEU A 24 1.03 -0.11 -13.68
N THR A 25 1.66 0.87 -14.32
CA THR A 25 2.68 1.74 -13.71
C THR A 25 2.13 3.16 -13.58
N TRP A 26 2.32 3.77 -12.42
CA TRP A 26 1.96 5.16 -12.18
C TRP A 26 3.16 5.95 -11.73
N THR A 27 3.19 7.21 -12.13
CA THR A 27 4.15 8.19 -11.65
C THR A 27 3.79 8.67 -10.25
N ALA A 28 4.78 9.19 -9.52
CA ALA A 28 4.56 9.79 -8.20
C ALA A 28 3.54 10.95 -8.25
N GLN A 29 3.43 11.64 -9.38
CA GLN A 29 2.47 12.71 -9.59
C GLN A 29 1.04 12.17 -9.73
N GLU A 30 0.83 11.11 -10.50
CA GLU A 30 -0.48 10.47 -10.67
C GLU A 30 -0.99 9.86 -9.36
N LEU A 31 -0.08 9.37 -8.51
CA LEU A 31 -0.42 8.87 -7.17
C LEU A 31 -0.43 9.98 -6.11
N HIS A 32 -0.20 11.24 -6.47
CA HIS A 32 -0.17 12.38 -5.55
C HIS A 32 0.76 12.17 -4.34
N LEU A 33 1.92 11.53 -4.52
CA LEU A 33 2.78 11.11 -3.41
C LEU A 33 3.34 12.28 -2.59
N SER A 34 3.38 13.49 -3.14
CA SER A 34 3.74 14.71 -2.39
C SER A 34 2.75 15.07 -1.27
N GLN A 35 1.55 14.48 -1.30
CA GLN A 35 0.49 14.64 -0.29
C GLN A 35 0.37 13.42 0.64
N LEU A 36 1.33 12.49 0.59
CA LEU A 36 1.35 11.36 1.51
C LEU A 36 1.32 11.86 2.97
N PRO A 37 0.55 11.19 3.85
CA PRO A 37 0.44 11.59 5.24
C PRO A 37 1.81 11.53 5.93
N ALA A 38 2.26 12.69 6.43
CA ALA A 38 3.51 12.79 7.18
C ALA A 38 3.39 12.14 8.57
N GLN A 39 2.22 12.22 9.20
CA GLN A 39 1.92 11.50 10.42
C GLN A 39 1.54 10.07 10.08
N ARG A 40 2.29 9.12 10.66
CA ARG A 40 2.09 7.68 10.44
C ARG A 40 1.69 7.01 11.75
N THR A 41 0.71 6.11 11.69
CA THR A 41 0.22 5.34 12.83
C THR A 41 0.62 3.87 12.65
N PRO A 42 1.67 3.39 13.35
CA PRO A 42 2.08 1.99 13.25
C PRO A 42 0.97 1.03 13.68
N LYS A 43 0.78 -0.03 12.90
CA LYS A 43 -0.16 -1.12 13.15
C LYS A 43 0.56 -2.46 13.10
N ALA A 44 -0.16 -3.53 13.44
CA ALA A 44 0.37 -4.89 13.34
C ALA A 44 0.85 -5.20 11.91
N ALA A 45 1.97 -5.90 11.82
CA ALA A 45 2.52 -6.38 10.55
C ALA A 45 1.53 -7.34 9.85
N MET A 46 1.63 -7.40 8.53
CA MET A 46 0.82 -8.25 7.68
C MET A 46 1.71 -9.29 7.01
N ALA A 47 1.17 -10.50 6.82
CA ALA A 47 1.93 -11.59 6.21
C ALA A 47 2.27 -11.29 4.73
N ASN A 48 1.34 -10.71 3.97
CA ASN A 48 1.48 -10.43 2.54
C ASN A 48 0.66 -9.21 2.08
N ALA A 49 0.94 -8.73 0.86
CA ALA A 49 0.25 -7.57 0.28
C ALA A 49 -1.25 -7.80 0.07
N LEU A 50 -1.67 -9.02 -0.27
CA LEU A 50 -3.08 -9.39 -0.43
C LEU A 50 -3.89 -9.22 0.88
N ALA A 51 -3.24 -9.37 2.03
CA ALA A 51 -3.88 -9.09 3.31
C ALA A 51 -4.22 -7.60 3.49
N LEU A 52 -3.46 -6.67 2.87
CA LEU A 52 -3.76 -5.25 2.91
C LEU A 52 -5.01 -4.90 2.07
N GLU A 53 -5.14 -5.57 0.92
CA GLU A 53 -6.25 -5.38 -0.02
C GLU A 53 -7.62 -5.66 0.60
N GLY A 54 -7.69 -6.65 1.50
CA GLY A 54 -8.95 -7.07 2.12
C GLY A 54 -9.34 -6.29 3.38
N LEU A 55 -8.47 -5.45 3.95
CA LEU A 55 -8.70 -4.81 5.25
C LEU A 55 -10.01 -4.01 5.31
N GLU A 56 -10.45 -3.45 4.19
CA GLU A 56 -11.70 -2.68 4.08
C GLU A 56 -12.94 -3.41 4.62
N GLU A 57 -12.95 -4.74 4.61
CA GLU A 57 -14.11 -5.53 5.03
C GLU A 57 -14.16 -5.82 6.54
N TYR A 58 -13.00 -5.82 7.22
CA TYR A 58 -12.88 -6.27 8.62
C TYR A 58 -12.17 -5.29 9.55
N GLU A 59 -11.23 -4.51 9.05
CA GLU A 59 -10.56 -3.43 9.77
C GLU A 59 -10.25 -2.29 8.78
N PRO A 60 -11.26 -1.46 8.42
CA PRO A 60 -11.09 -0.43 7.42
C PRO A 60 -9.90 0.48 7.75
N PRO A 61 -8.93 0.62 6.85
CA PRO A 61 -7.75 1.43 7.13
C PRO A 61 -8.10 2.92 7.16
N ILE A 62 -7.30 3.67 7.92
CA ILE A 62 -7.42 5.12 8.04
C ILE A 62 -6.16 5.78 7.49
N ASN A 63 -6.29 6.95 6.87
CA ASN A 63 -5.16 7.70 6.32
C ASN A 63 -3.97 7.75 7.28
N GLY A 64 -2.80 7.33 6.81
CA GLY A 64 -1.58 7.31 7.61
C GLY A 64 -1.36 6.02 8.41
N ASP A 65 -2.27 5.04 8.39
CA ASP A 65 -2.00 3.72 8.94
C ASP A 65 -0.77 3.11 8.27
N LEU A 66 0.18 2.64 9.08
CA LEU A 66 1.47 2.13 8.64
C LEU A 66 1.61 0.66 9.02
N ARG A 67 1.79 -0.21 8.02
CA ARG A 67 1.95 -1.67 8.21
C ARG A 67 3.21 -2.16 7.53
N TYR A 68 3.96 -3.01 8.22
CA TYR A 68 5.05 -3.77 7.61
C TYR A 68 4.46 -5.02 6.94
N VAL A 69 4.90 -5.35 5.73
CA VAL A 69 4.47 -6.56 5.01
C VAL A 69 5.63 -7.53 4.89
N GLU A 70 5.50 -8.69 5.52
CA GLU A 70 6.60 -9.65 5.69
C GLU A 70 7.06 -10.27 4.36
N SER A 71 6.13 -10.62 3.47
CA SER A 71 6.45 -11.28 2.19
C SER A 71 7.34 -10.43 1.27
N VAL A 72 7.17 -9.10 1.29
CA VAL A 72 7.96 -8.15 0.48
C VAL A 72 9.03 -7.42 1.31
N GLY A 73 8.91 -7.43 2.63
CA GLY A 73 9.90 -6.88 3.56
C GLY A 73 9.97 -5.35 3.56
N VAL A 74 8.86 -4.68 3.27
CA VAL A 74 8.74 -3.21 3.24
C VAL A 74 7.52 -2.74 4.00
N LYS A 75 7.46 -1.45 4.33
CA LYS A 75 6.28 -0.85 4.95
C LYS A 75 5.38 -0.23 3.90
N PHE A 76 4.10 -0.17 4.23
CA PHE A 76 3.08 0.50 3.45
C PHE A 76 2.31 1.45 4.34
N VAL A 77 2.00 2.61 3.77
CA VAL A 77 1.10 3.59 4.39
C VAL A 77 -0.22 3.61 3.62
N TYR A 78 -1.35 3.59 4.32
CA TYR A 78 -2.65 3.81 3.69
C TYR A 78 -2.83 5.27 3.32
N PHE A 79 -3.27 5.52 2.09
CA PHE A 79 -3.50 6.85 1.56
C PHE A 79 -4.94 6.99 1.05
N ASP A 80 -5.76 7.70 1.83
CA ASP A 80 -7.20 7.88 1.56
C ASP A 80 -7.49 8.47 0.18
N LEU A 81 -6.60 9.36 -0.31
CA LEU A 81 -6.83 10.10 -1.55
C LEU A 81 -6.91 9.17 -2.77
N ILE A 82 -6.13 8.09 -2.77
CA ILE A 82 -6.17 7.06 -3.81
C ILE A 82 -6.83 5.77 -3.34
N ARG A 83 -7.27 5.71 -2.07
CA ARG A 83 -7.81 4.51 -1.40
C ARG A 83 -6.91 3.29 -1.60
N GLY A 84 -5.63 3.47 -1.28
CA GLY A 84 -4.61 2.47 -1.57
C GLY A 84 -3.44 2.53 -0.62
N TRP A 85 -2.67 1.45 -0.62
CA TRP A 85 -1.47 1.29 0.18
C TRP A 85 -0.25 1.63 -0.66
N VAL A 86 0.59 2.54 -0.18
CA VAL A 86 1.80 2.98 -0.87
C VAL A 86 3.03 2.54 -0.10
N GLN A 87 3.99 1.90 -0.77
CA GLN A 87 5.27 1.56 -0.17
C GLN A 87 5.95 2.82 0.38
N VAL A 88 6.47 2.70 1.60
CA VAL A 88 7.33 3.69 2.24
C VAL A 88 8.48 2.97 2.93
N ASP A 89 9.69 3.48 2.74
CA ASP A 89 10.94 3.00 3.36
C ASP A 89 11.26 1.51 3.09
#